data_AF-A0A662YXF5-F1
#
_entry.id   AF-A0A662YXF5-F1
#
_cell.length_a   1.000
_cell.length_b   1.000
_cell.length_c   1.000
_cell.angle_alpha   90.00
_cell.angle_beta   90.00
_cell.angle_gamma   90.00
#
_symmetry.space_group_name_H-M   'P 1'
#
loop_
_entity.id
_entity.type
_entity.pdbx_description
1 polymer ?
#
loop_
_entity_poly.entity_id
_entity_poly.type
_entity_poly.pdbx_seq_one_letter_code
_entity_poly.pdbx_strand_id
1 'polypeptide(L)'
;MKLGFSKPWPEAMKIITGQPNMTAIPLLKYFEPLIKWLEEENKKNGDILGWPEYDWVPGTKKAEETGKVSFLGMDLSSGQAAAGQWILLVLGLGLVVATSYLAYKVLSSKRKRSVSELELQ
;
A
#
# COMPACT_ATOMS: atom_id res chain seq x y z
N MET A 1 -19.65 13.18 48.17
CA MET A 1 -19.53 11.79 47.68
C MET A 1 -18.70 11.00 48.68
N LYS A 2 -19.16 9.81 49.12
CA LYS A 2 -18.49 9.02 50.19
C LYS A 2 -17.84 7.72 49.70
N LEU A 3 -18.06 7.30 48.45
CA LEU A 3 -17.68 5.98 47.96
C LEU A 3 -16.19 5.88 47.56
N GLY A 4 -15.55 6.97 47.12
CA GLY A 4 -14.12 7.00 46.79
C GLY A 4 -13.66 5.78 45.98
N PHE A 5 -12.54 5.17 46.36
CA PHE A 5 -12.04 3.91 45.82
C PHE A 5 -12.61 2.65 46.52
N SER A 6 -13.56 2.80 47.45
CA SER A 6 -14.05 1.66 48.26
C SER A 6 -14.94 0.68 47.49
N LYS A 7 -15.53 1.13 46.37
CA LYS A 7 -16.36 0.29 45.48
C LYS A 7 -15.87 0.41 44.04
N PRO A 8 -16.03 -0.64 43.21
CA PRO A 8 -15.79 -0.55 41.77
C PRO A 8 -16.58 0.60 41.13
N TRP A 9 -15.96 1.30 40.17
CA TRP A 9 -16.60 2.43 39.48
C TRP A 9 -17.99 2.10 38.86
N PRO A 10 -18.29 0.88 38.35
CA PRO A 10 -19.62 0.56 37.85
C PRO A 10 -20.68 0.55 38.96
N GLU A 11 -20.31 0.15 40.18
CA GLU A 11 -21.24 0.16 41.32
C GLU A 11 -21.53 1.59 41.78
N ALA A 12 -20.49 2.43 41.85
CA ALA A 12 -20.64 3.84 42.16
C ALA A 12 -21.51 4.55 41.11
N MET A 13 -21.31 4.21 39.83
CA MET A 13 -22.13 4.71 38.73
C MET A 13 -23.59 4.25 38.86
N LYS A 14 -23.83 2.96 39.14
CA LYS A 14 -25.18 2.41 39.35
C LYS A 14 -25.94 3.11 40.47
N ILE A 15 -25.26 3.52 41.53
CA ILE A 15 -25.88 4.28 42.64
C ILE A 15 -26.39 5.64 42.17
N ILE A 16 -25.72 6.27 41.20
CA ILE A 16 -26.04 7.63 40.72
C ILE A 16 -27.03 7.58 39.56
N THR A 17 -26.78 6.72 38.57
CA THR A 17 -27.52 6.68 37.30
C THR A 17 -28.56 5.57 37.24
N GLY A 18 -28.59 4.66 38.23
CA GLY A 18 -29.40 3.44 38.22
C GLY A 18 -28.82 2.33 37.33
N GLN A 19 -27.76 2.61 36.56
CA GLN A 19 -27.17 1.68 35.59
C GLN A 19 -25.67 1.49 35.85
N PRO A 20 -25.16 0.24 35.83
CA PRO A 20 -23.73 0.00 36.02
C PRO A 20 -22.89 0.32 34.77
N ASN A 21 -23.52 0.37 33.59
CA ASN A 21 -22.85 0.59 32.31
C ASN A 21 -22.87 2.07 31.91
N MET A 22 -21.77 2.55 31.34
CA MET A 22 -21.69 3.91 30.80
C MET A 22 -22.49 4.02 29.50
N THR A 23 -23.25 5.11 29.35
CA THR A 23 -23.99 5.41 28.12
C THR A 23 -23.77 6.86 27.69
N ALA A 24 -23.68 7.09 26.38
CA ALA A 24 -23.56 8.43 25.80
C ALA A 24 -24.92 9.14 25.63
N ILE A 25 -26.03 8.45 25.88
CA ILE A 25 -27.40 8.96 25.67
C ILE A 25 -27.65 10.29 26.41
N PRO A 26 -27.28 10.47 27.69
CA PRO A 26 -27.48 11.74 28.38
C PRO A 26 -26.71 12.90 27.74
N LEU A 27 -25.52 12.62 27.21
CA LEU A 27 -24.69 13.62 26.53
C LEU A 27 -25.32 14.01 25.18
N LEU A 28 -25.78 13.04 24.39
CA LEU A 28 -26.48 13.30 23.13
C LEU A 28 -27.77 14.10 23.37
N LYS A 29 -28.53 13.76 24.41
CA LYS A 29 -29.76 14.48 24.79
C LYS A 29 -29.47 15.93 25.19
N TYR A 30 -28.37 16.17 25.90
CA TYR A 30 -27.96 17.53 26.26
C TYR A 30 -27.64 18.39 25.01
N PHE A 31 -26.99 17.81 24.00
CA PHE A 31 -26.62 18.51 22.77
C PHE A 31 -27.66 18.42 21.64
N GLU A 32 -28.80 17.76 21.84
CA GLU A 32 -29.82 17.55 20.81
C GLU A 32 -30.24 18.84 20.07
N PRO A 33 -30.49 19.98 20.73
CA PRO A 33 -30.86 21.21 20.02
C PRO A 33 -29.73 21.75 19.13
N LEU A 34 -28.48 21.64 19.59
CA LEU A 34 -27.32 22.08 18.82
C LEU A 34 -27.08 21.18 17.60
N ILE A 35 -27.22 19.86 17.76
CA ILE A 35 -27.10 18.91 16.66
C ILE A 35 -28.12 19.22 15.56
N LYS A 36 -29.39 19.44 15.94
CA LYS A 36 -30.45 19.82 14.99
C LYS A 36 -30.11 21.10 14.22
N TRP A 37 -29.65 22.13 14.93
CA TRP A 37 -29.26 23.39 14.31
C TRP A 37 -28.07 23.21 13.34
N LEU A 38 -27.05 22.43 13.72
CA LEU A 38 -25.89 22.14 12.87
C LEU A 38 -26.29 21.38 11.60
N GLU A 39 -27.22 20.43 11.69
CA GLU A 39 -27.72 19.70 10.52
C GLU A 39 -28.44 20.61 9.53
N GLU A 40 -29.21 21.59 10.01
CA GLU A 40 -29.89 22.58 9.18
C GLU A 40 -28.89 23.54 8.52
N GLU A 41 -27.92 24.06 9.28
CA GLU A 41 -26.95 25.02 8.77
C GLU A 41 -25.98 24.38 7.77
N ASN A 42 -25.50 23.15 8.03
CA ASN A 42 -24.66 22.41 7.09
C ASN A 42 -25.39 22.16 5.76
N LYS A 43 -26.69 21.83 5.80
CA LYS A 43 -27.52 21.67 4.59
C LYS A 43 -27.68 22.97 3.82
N LYS A 44 -27.88 24.08 4.54
CA LYS A 44 -28.01 25.42 3.95
C LYS A 44 -26.72 25.89 3.28
N ASN A 45 -25.57 25.57 3.86
CA ASN A 45 -24.25 25.90 3.32
C ASN A 45 -23.78 24.92 2.23
N GLY A 46 -24.42 23.75 2.12
CA GLY A 46 -23.98 22.69 1.21
C GLY A 46 -22.69 22.01 1.66
N ASP A 47 -22.44 21.98 2.96
CA ASP A 47 -21.22 21.40 3.54
C ASP A 47 -21.19 19.87 3.36
N ILE A 48 -20.00 19.34 3.08
CA ILE A 48 -19.79 17.89 2.97
C ILE A 48 -19.60 17.32 4.37
N LEU A 49 -20.48 16.39 4.78
CA LEU A 49 -20.35 15.71 6.06
C LEU A 49 -19.20 14.70 6.03
N GLY A 50 -18.26 14.85 6.96
CA GLY A 50 -17.09 13.97 7.09
C GLY A 50 -15.86 14.53 6.37
N TRP A 51 -14.92 13.64 6.07
CA TRP A 51 -13.60 13.98 5.55
C TRP A 51 -13.32 13.14 4.29
N PRO A 52 -13.87 13.48 3.12
CA PRO A 52 -13.75 12.65 1.92
C PRO A 52 -12.29 12.50 1.45
N GLU A 53 -11.45 13.50 1.69
CA GLU A 53 -10.02 13.44 1.44
C GLU A 53 -9.26 13.04 2.71
N TYR A 54 -9.25 11.73 3.05
CA TYR A 54 -8.61 11.23 4.27
C TYR A 54 -7.09 11.45 4.31
N ASP A 55 -6.43 11.44 3.14
CA ASP A 55 -4.99 11.65 3.00
C ASP A 55 -4.61 13.14 2.87
N TRP A 56 -5.60 14.04 3.04
CA TRP A 56 -5.34 15.47 2.94
C TRP A 56 -4.38 15.93 4.03
N VAL A 57 -3.33 16.63 3.61
CA VAL A 57 -2.40 17.31 4.50
C VAL A 57 -2.16 18.73 3.99
N PRO A 58 -2.10 19.74 4.87
CA PRO A 58 -1.91 21.12 4.46
C PRO A 58 -0.50 21.29 3.86
N GLY A 59 -0.41 21.94 2.70
CA GLY A 59 0.86 22.29 2.07
C GLY A 59 1.41 21.26 1.09
N THR A 60 0.80 20.08 0.92
CA THR A 60 1.10 19.22 -0.21
C THR A 60 0.42 19.78 -1.44
N LYS A 61 1.19 20.32 -2.40
CA LYS A 61 0.69 20.46 -3.76
C LYS A 61 0.34 19.04 -4.20
N LYS A 62 -0.94 18.75 -4.48
CA LYS A 62 -1.32 17.51 -5.16
C LYS A 62 -0.42 17.44 -6.39
N ALA A 63 0.60 16.59 -6.35
CA ALA A 63 1.33 16.25 -7.55
C ALA A 63 0.24 15.66 -8.44
N GLU A 64 -0.15 16.40 -9.48
CA GLU A 64 -1.05 15.90 -10.50
C GLU A 64 -0.66 14.46 -10.79
N GLU A 65 -1.65 13.57 -10.82
CA GLU A 65 -1.53 12.15 -11.13
C GLU A 65 -0.99 11.96 -12.55
N THR A 66 0.25 12.38 -12.78
CA THR A 66 1.08 11.89 -13.86
C THR A 66 1.68 10.62 -13.27
N GLY A 67 1.42 9.46 -13.88
CA GLY A 67 1.85 8.13 -13.43
C GLY A 67 3.38 7.97 -13.36
N LYS A 68 4.01 8.73 -12.47
CA LYS A 68 5.41 8.73 -12.11
C LYS A 68 5.45 8.21 -10.69
N VAL A 69 5.53 6.90 -10.57
CA VAL A 69 5.79 6.29 -9.27
C VAL A 69 7.30 6.37 -9.06
N SER A 70 7.75 7.16 -8.08
CA SER A 70 9.16 7.24 -7.73
C SER A 70 9.57 5.95 -7.02
N PHE A 71 10.24 5.04 -7.72
CA PHE A 71 10.93 3.90 -7.11
C PHE A 71 12.40 4.27 -6.94
N LEU A 72 12.90 4.27 -5.69
CA LEU A 72 14.33 4.39 -5.36
C LEU A 72 15.00 5.69 -5.85
N GLY A 73 14.33 6.84 -5.74
CA GLY A 73 14.89 8.13 -6.12
C GLY A 73 15.11 8.30 -7.64
N MET A 74 14.55 7.40 -8.45
CA MET A 74 14.52 7.51 -9.89
C MET A 74 13.08 7.74 -10.36
N ASP A 75 12.88 8.79 -11.14
CA ASP A 75 11.64 9.02 -11.87
C ASP A 75 11.62 8.12 -13.11
N LEU A 76 11.03 6.92 -12.97
CA LEU A 76 10.79 6.07 -14.13
C LEU A 76 9.47 6.48 -14.80
N SER A 77 9.59 7.11 -15.97
CA SER A 77 8.48 7.18 -16.91
C SER A 77 8.18 5.76 -17.43
N SER A 78 6.90 5.39 -17.47
CA SER A 78 6.45 4.11 -18.04
C SER A 78 7.00 3.84 -19.45
N GLY A 79 7.30 4.88 -20.23
CA GLY A 79 7.97 4.76 -21.54
C GLY A 79 9.45 4.35 -21.46
N GLN A 80 10.15 4.69 -20.39
CA GLN A 80 11.58 4.39 -20.20
C GLN A 80 11.79 2.97 -19.66
N ALA A 81 10.86 2.47 -18.83
CA ALA A 81 10.86 1.08 -18.36
C ALA A 81 10.66 0.07 -19.51
N ALA A 82 9.83 0.43 -20.50
CA ALA A 82 9.66 -0.39 -21.70
C ALA A 82 10.96 -0.53 -22.48
N ALA A 83 11.72 0.56 -22.68
CA ALA A 83 12.98 0.55 -23.42
C ALA A 83 14.06 -0.31 -22.73
N GLY A 84 14.19 -0.21 -21.41
CA GLY A 84 15.13 -1.02 -20.64
C GLY A 84 14.84 -2.53 -20.70
N GLN A 85 13.55 -2.91 -20.74
CA GLN A 85 13.15 -4.30 -20.78
C GLN A 85 13.55 -5.01 -22.08
N TRP A 86 13.39 -4.34 -23.24
CA TRP A 86 13.79 -4.91 -24.52
C TRP A 86 15.32 -5.07 -24.62
N ILE A 87 16.08 -4.13 -24.06
CA ILE A 87 17.55 -4.21 -24.03
C ILE A 87 18.00 -5.42 -23.20
N LEU A 88 17.41 -5.63 -22.02
CA LEU A 88 17.72 -6.77 -21.16
C LEU A 88 17.32 -8.11 -21.80
N LEU A 89 16.15 -8.17 -22.45
CA LEU A 89 15.70 -9.37 -23.15
C LEU A 89 16.63 -9.73 -24.32
N VAL A 90 17.02 -8.75 -25.14
CA VAL A 90 17.94 -8.98 -26.27
C VAL A 90 19.32 -9.41 -25.78
N LEU A 91 19.84 -8.76 -24.73
CA LEU A 91 21.12 -9.12 -24.13
C LEU A 91 21.08 -10.53 -23.52
N GLY A 92 20.00 -10.87 -22.81
CA GLY A 92 19.79 -12.20 -22.26
C GLY A 92 19.71 -13.29 -23.34
N LEU A 93 18.93 -13.06 -24.41
CA LEU A 93 18.82 -13.99 -25.54
C LEU A 93 20.19 -14.20 -26.21
N GLY A 94 20.96 -13.12 -26.41
CA GLY A 94 22.30 -13.18 -26.99
C GLY A 94 23.27 -14.04 -26.16
N LEU A 95 23.23 -13.92 -24.83
CA LEU A 95 24.04 -14.76 -23.93
C LEU A 95 23.63 -16.24 -24.02
N VAL A 96 22.34 -16.56 -24.11
CA VAL A 96 21.84 -17.95 -24.24
C VAL A 96 22.26 -18.58 -25.57
N VAL A 97 22.25 -17.82 -26.66
CA VAL A 97 22.72 -18.29 -27.97
C VAL A 97 24.22 -18.53 -27.95
N ALA A 98 25.00 -17.62 -27.33
CA ALA A 98 26.44 -17.76 -27.20
C ALA A 98 26.82 -19.01 -26.36
N THR A 99 26.14 -19.25 -25.24
CA THR A 99 26.39 -20.44 -24.41
C THR A 99 25.99 -21.73 -25.14
N SER A 100 24.87 -21.73 -25.85
CA SER A 100 24.41 -22.87 -26.66
C SER A 100 25.38 -23.18 -27.81
N TYR A 101 25.90 -22.15 -28.49
CA TYR A 101 26.92 -22.28 -29.54
C TYR A 101 28.24 -22.82 -28.99
N LEU A 102 28.69 -22.32 -27.84
CA LEU A 102 29.89 -22.82 -27.16
C LEU A 102 29.71 -24.29 -26.74
N ALA A 103 28.56 -24.67 -26.19
CA ALA A 103 28.24 -26.05 -25.84
C ALA A 103 28.25 -26.97 -27.07
N TYR A 104 27.60 -26.54 -28.17
CA TYR A 104 27.63 -27.27 -29.44
C TYR A 104 29.06 -27.47 -29.95
N LYS A 105 29.89 -26.41 -29.92
CA LYS A 105 31.28 -26.46 -30.40
C LYS A 105 32.16 -27.37 -29.55
N VAL A 106 32.00 -27.32 -28.23
CA VAL A 106 32.76 -28.19 -27.30
C VAL A 106 32.36 -29.65 -27.48
N LEU A 107 31.07 -29.97 -27.58
CA LEU A 107 30.62 -31.34 -27.84
C LEU A 107 31.07 -31.84 -29.22
N SER A 108 30.94 -31.01 -30.24
CA SER A 108 31.38 -31.33 -31.61
C SER A 108 32.88 -31.59 -31.69
N SER A 109 33.69 -30.77 -31.00
CA SER A 109 35.15 -30.98 -30.92
C SER A 109 35.50 -32.26 -30.16
N LYS A 110 34.82 -32.54 -29.04
CA LYS A 110 34.98 -33.82 -28.31
C LYS A 110 34.63 -35.02 -29.20
N ARG A 111 33.53 -34.94 -29.97
CA ARG A 111 33.11 -36.01 -30.89
C ARG A 111 34.10 -36.22 -32.04
N LYS A 112 34.75 -35.17 -32.54
CA LYS A 112 35.84 -35.30 -33.53
C LYS A 112 37.10 -35.94 -32.94
N ARG A 113 37.46 -35.60 -31.70
CA ARG A 113 38.61 -36.21 -31.00
C ARG A 113 38.40 -37.70 -30.71
N SER A 114 37.19 -38.11 -30.30
CA SER A 114 36.90 -39.52 -30.02
C SER A 114 36.89 -40.43 -31.26
N VAL A 115 36.59 -39.88 -32.45
CA VAL A 115 36.61 -40.66 -33.70
C VAL A 115 38.04 -40.89 -34.19
N SER A 116 38.97 -39.97 -33.95
CA SER A 116 40.37 -40.13 -34.36
C SER A 116 41.15 -41.17 -33.55
N GLU A 117 40.76 -41.48 -32.32
CA GLU A 117 41.40 -42.55 -31.53
C GLU A 117 40.96 -43.96 -31.96
N LEU A 118 39.81 -44.10 -32.62
CA LEU A 118 39.33 -45.38 -33.14
C LEU A 118 39.96 -45.77 -34.48
N GLU A 119 40.61 -44.82 -35.17
CA GLU A 119 41.27 -45.01 -36.47
C GLU A 119 42.77 -45.35 -36.33
N LEU A 120 43.30 -45.39 -35.09
CA LEU A 120 44.72 -45.66 -34.79
C LEU A 120 44.97 -47.05 -34.15
N GLN A 121 44.01 -47.97 -34.24
CA GLN A 121 44.15 -49.34 -33.75
C GLN A 121 44.07 -50.36 -34.88
#